data_AF-A0A9E3SI95-F1
#
_entry.id   AF-A0A9E3SI95-F1
#
_cell.length_a   1.000
_cell.length_b   1.000
_cell.length_c   1.000
_cell.angle_alpha   90.00
_cell.angle_beta   90.00
_cell.angle_gamma   90.00
#
_symmetry.space_group_name_H-M   'P 1'
#
loop_
_entity.id
_entity.type
_entity.pdbx_description
1 polymer ?
#
loop_
_entity_poly.entity_id
_entity_poly.type
_entity_poly.pdbx_seq_one_letter_code
_entity_poly.pdbx_strand_id
1 'polypeptide(L)'
;MTTEEAGKERLQKILARAGYGSRRACEELIVEGRVTINNQTVSVLGVRADPFRDAVAVDGEKIHLPKPSYWLHNKQDGASFNDAESEEQLQKLVSGQHGRLFTAGRLDRYARGLMLITNDGRVANLLTHPRYRVPKVYRVTVKGSVVSQTLHNIERALYYAMNSGRFQPIENQRRVAGKTQLQLTVYEGLPQALRDICLKFDHGVKSIDRVRVGPLDIGSMTPGEVRKLRGDEIVALLAYADEAEAGRLNYEKPLIDPARFKRGEETGFKRKKTGTRGTKDVGQKKTSARVRAQGKGKPRSGEKRSRGPRPERDTDRGPRREGERPRAGGRGKPGGRGKPGGSRGPRREGEGRGEGRGPRREGGRPDARGKPTGGRGPQGKPRGRGTGSPGGRGKPQGRGRPPGGRPRRKD
;
A
#
# COMPACT_ATOMS: atom_id res chain seq x y z
N MET A 1 -15.41 -30.21 -0.87
CA MET A 1 -13.95 -30.41 -0.80
C MET A 1 -13.75 -31.67 0.02
N THR A 2 -13.07 -32.67 -0.53
CA THR A 2 -12.74 -33.90 0.21
C THR A 2 -11.84 -33.54 1.39
N THR A 3 -11.98 -34.24 2.51
CA THR A 3 -11.24 -34.01 3.76
C THR A 3 -9.71 -34.10 3.57
N GLU A 4 -9.24 -34.72 2.48
CA GLU A 4 -7.83 -34.80 2.09
C GLU A 4 -7.22 -33.52 1.51
N GLU A 5 -8.02 -32.56 1.04
CA GLU A 5 -7.52 -31.24 0.61
C GLU A 5 -7.40 -30.24 1.77
N ALA A 6 -8.08 -30.50 2.89
CA ALA A 6 -8.04 -29.66 4.08
C ALA A 6 -6.66 -29.78 4.74
N GLY A 7 -5.81 -28.76 4.55
CA GLY A 7 -4.43 -28.71 5.09
C GLY A 7 -3.36 -28.63 4.02
N LYS A 8 -3.67 -28.95 2.76
CA LYS A 8 -2.71 -28.84 1.66
C LYS A 8 -2.54 -27.40 1.19
N GLU A 9 -1.31 -26.93 1.16
CA GLU A 9 -0.93 -25.62 0.64
C GLU A 9 -0.14 -25.77 -0.66
N ARG A 10 -0.20 -24.76 -1.53
CA ARG A 10 0.64 -24.71 -2.74
C ARG A 10 2.12 -24.81 -2.37
N LEU A 11 2.88 -25.65 -3.05
CA LEU A 11 4.28 -25.95 -2.73
C LEU A 11 5.15 -24.68 -2.67
N GLN A 12 5.03 -23.77 -3.64
CA GLN A 12 5.79 -22.52 -3.64
C GLN A 12 5.47 -21.58 -2.47
N LYS A 13 4.29 -21.74 -1.83
CA LYS A 13 3.92 -21.00 -0.61
C LYS A 13 4.64 -21.59 0.61
N ILE A 14 4.72 -22.92 0.68
CA ILE A 14 5.42 -23.63 1.75
C ILE A 14 6.92 -23.30 1.70
N LEU A 15 7.54 -23.39 0.53
CA LEU A 15 8.95 -23.06 0.31
C LEU A 15 9.27 -21.60 0.66
N ALA A 16 8.42 -20.66 0.23
CA ALA A 16 8.59 -19.25 0.56
C ALA A 16 8.48 -18.98 2.07
N ARG A 17 7.62 -19.72 2.78
CA ARG A 17 7.50 -19.65 4.25
C ARG A 17 8.72 -20.25 4.95
N ALA A 18 9.31 -21.30 4.38
CA ALA A 18 10.55 -21.91 4.85
C ALA A 18 11.81 -21.05 4.56
N GLY A 19 11.69 -19.97 3.80
CA GLY A 19 12.79 -19.03 3.56
C GLY A 19 13.57 -19.22 2.25
N TYR A 20 13.13 -20.11 1.36
CA TYR A 20 13.79 -20.37 0.06
C TYR A 20 13.50 -19.28 -1.00
N GLY A 21 13.23 -18.04 -0.57
CA GLY A 21 12.99 -16.89 -1.43
C GLY A 21 11.53 -16.46 -1.58
N SER A 22 11.27 -15.64 -2.60
CA SER A 22 9.91 -15.19 -2.93
C SER A 22 9.08 -16.35 -3.50
N ARG A 23 7.75 -16.25 -3.45
CA ARG A 23 6.87 -17.28 -4.06
C ARG A 23 7.20 -17.56 -5.53
N ARG A 24 7.68 -16.57 -6.28
CA ARG A 24 8.07 -16.72 -7.69
C ARG A 24 9.42 -17.40 -7.84
N ALA A 25 10.40 -17.01 -7.01
CA ALA A 25 11.69 -17.70 -6.97
C ALA A 25 11.53 -19.19 -6.58
N CYS A 26 10.61 -19.49 -5.66
CA CYS A 26 10.30 -20.87 -5.32
C CYS A 26 9.59 -21.64 -6.46
N GLU A 27 8.95 -20.97 -7.42
CA GLU A 27 8.40 -21.64 -8.61
C GLU A 27 9.54 -22.09 -9.54
N GLU A 28 10.63 -21.32 -9.64
CA GLU A 28 11.83 -21.70 -10.40
C GLU A 28 12.49 -22.94 -9.80
N LEU A 29 12.67 -23.00 -8.48
CA LEU A 29 13.20 -24.19 -7.78
C LEU A 29 12.38 -25.45 -8.07
N ILE A 30 11.05 -25.32 -8.13
CA ILE A 30 10.17 -26.43 -8.48
C ILE A 30 10.42 -26.84 -9.94
N VAL A 31 10.37 -25.91 -10.89
CA VAL A 31 10.55 -26.22 -12.32
C VAL A 31 11.91 -26.86 -12.61
N GLU A 32 12.96 -26.46 -11.88
CA GLU A 32 14.31 -27.04 -11.96
C GLU A 32 14.39 -28.48 -11.42
N GLY A 33 13.33 -29.01 -10.80
CA GLY A 33 13.31 -30.36 -10.23
C GLY A 33 14.14 -30.48 -8.95
N ARG A 34 14.38 -29.36 -8.25
CA ARG A 34 15.19 -29.31 -7.02
C ARG A 34 14.39 -29.61 -5.76
N VAL A 35 13.06 -29.72 -5.88
CA VAL A 35 12.16 -29.91 -4.75
C VAL A 35 11.62 -31.34 -4.76
N THR A 36 11.66 -32.00 -3.61
CA THR A 36 11.05 -33.32 -3.42
C THR A 36 9.91 -33.25 -2.40
N ILE A 37 8.90 -34.10 -2.58
CA ILE A 37 7.85 -34.39 -1.61
C ILE A 37 7.86 -35.89 -1.38
N ASN A 38 8.05 -36.34 -0.14
CA ASN A 38 8.11 -37.76 0.22
C ASN A 38 9.10 -38.53 -0.68
N ASN A 39 10.28 -37.94 -0.90
CA ASN A 39 11.36 -38.44 -1.76
C ASN A 39 11.05 -38.53 -3.27
N GLN A 40 9.93 -37.96 -3.73
CA GLN A 40 9.61 -37.87 -5.15
C GLN A 40 9.89 -36.45 -5.66
N THR A 41 10.69 -36.34 -6.73
CA THR A 41 10.99 -35.05 -7.37
C THR A 41 9.75 -34.44 -8.01
N VAL A 42 9.52 -33.16 -7.72
CA VAL A 42 8.41 -32.38 -8.27
C VAL A 42 8.96 -31.31 -9.20
N SER A 43 8.55 -31.38 -10.47
CA SER A 43 8.92 -30.40 -11.51
C SER A 43 7.75 -29.60 -12.08
N VAL A 44 6.53 -29.84 -11.58
CA VAL A 44 5.30 -29.24 -12.10
C VAL A 44 4.74 -28.21 -11.11
N LEU A 45 4.37 -27.04 -11.63
CA LEU A 45 3.74 -25.99 -10.84
C LEU A 45 2.30 -26.34 -10.45
N GLY A 46 1.85 -25.80 -9.31
CA GLY A 46 0.49 -26.01 -8.81
C GLY A 46 0.31 -27.20 -7.89
N VAL A 47 1.37 -28.02 -7.70
CA VAL A 47 1.41 -29.08 -6.69
C VAL A 47 1.15 -28.51 -5.30
N ARG A 48 0.39 -29.27 -4.51
CA ARG A 48 0.06 -28.96 -3.13
C ARG A 48 0.59 -30.04 -2.21
N ALA A 49 1.08 -29.65 -1.04
CA ALA A 49 1.57 -30.54 -0.01
C ALA A 49 1.00 -30.12 1.35
N ASP A 50 0.91 -31.06 2.28
CA ASP A 50 0.67 -30.76 3.67
C ASP A 50 2.02 -30.51 4.37
N PRO A 51 2.30 -29.27 4.82
CA PRO A 51 3.57 -28.93 5.43
C PRO A 51 3.88 -29.63 6.77
N PHE A 52 2.87 -30.23 7.42
CA PHE A 52 3.00 -30.91 8.70
C PHE A 52 3.02 -32.44 8.56
N ARG A 53 2.58 -32.97 7.43
CA ARG A 53 2.53 -34.43 7.17
C ARG A 53 3.50 -34.88 6.09
N ASP A 54 3.68 -34.09 5.03
CA ASP A 54 4.56 -34.43 3.92
C ASP A 54 6.01 -34.03 4.22
N ALA A 55 6.95 -34.90 3.85
CA ALA A 55 8.38 -34.61 3.90
C ALA A 55 8.80 -33.82 2.66
N VAL A 56 8.82 -32.50 2.77
CA VAL A 56 9.29 -31.60 1.71
C VAL A 56 10.78 -31.31 1.89
N ALA A 57 11.57 -31.43 0.83
CA ALA A 57 12.99 -31.09 0.81
C ALA A 57 13.39 -30.30 -0.43
N VAL A 58 14.44 -29.49 -0.32
CA VAL A 58 15.07 -28.76 -1.43
C VAL A 58 16.53 -29.20 -1.49
N ASP A 59 16.99 -29.68 -2.65
CA ASP A 59 18.35 -30.21 -2.85
C ASP A 59 18.76 -31.29 -1.82
N GLY A 60 17.78 -32.08 -1.36
CA GLY A 60 17.98 -33.14 -0.36
C GLY A 60 17.91 -32.67 1.10
N GLU A 61 17.86 -31.36 1.36
CA GLU A 61 17.69 -30.81 2.71
C GLU A 61 16.21 -30.65 3.06
N LYS A 62 15.77 -31.26 4.17
CA LYS A 62 14.38 -31.15 4.65
C LYS A 62 14.09 -29.71 5.05
N ILE A 63 12.96 -29.18 4.57
CA ILE A 63 12.58 -27.81 4.92
C ILE A 63 12.12 -27.72 6.38
N HIS A 64 12.43 -26.59 7.00
CA HIS A 64 11.94 -26.25 8.33
C HIS A 64 11.06 -25.00 8.28
N LEU A 65 9.86 -25.08 8.84
CA LEU A 65 8.96 -23.93 8.90
C LEU A 65 9.25 -23.09 10.15
N PRO A 66 9.49 -21.78 10.00
CA PRO A 66 9.65 -20.89 11.15
C PRO A 66 8.33 -20.75 11.91
N LYS A 67 8.43 -20.55 13.23
CA LYS A 67 7.27 -20.21 14.06
C LYS A 67 6.67 -18.87 13.61
N PRO A 68 5.33 -18.69 13.67
CA PRO A 68 4.71 -17.41 13.39
C PRO A 68 5.25 -16.29 14.29
N SER A 69 5.55 -15.16 13.69
CA SER A 69 6.13 -13.99 14.35
C SER A 69 5.29 -12.76 14.01
N TYR A 70 4.97 -11.94 15.00
CA TYR A 70 4.10 -10.78 14.84
C TYR A 70 4.70 -9.58 15.56
N TRP A 71 4.95 -8.51 14.82
CA TRP A 71 5.53 -7.27 15.32
C TRP A 71 4.74 -6.08 14.83
N LEU A 72 4.48 -5.13 15.73
CA LEU A 72 4.00 -3.82 15.36
C LEU A 72 5.18 -2.90 15.14
N HIS A 73 5.09 -2.11 14.06
CA HIS A 73 6.01 -1.04 13.77
C HIS A 73 5.21 0.25 13.60
N ASN A 74 5.58 1.30 14.33
CA ASN A 74 5.14 2.65 14.04
C ASN A 74 6.06 3.24 12.97
N LYS A 75 5.70 3.08 11.71
CA LYS A 75 6.49 3.59 10.59
C LYS A 75 6.65 5.11 10.68
N GLN A 76 7.89 5.57 10.64
CA GLN A 76 8.21 7.00 10.51
C GLN A 76 8.12 7.51 9.05
N ASP A 77 8.10 8.83 8.89
CA ASP A 77 8.09 9.45 7.57
C ASP A 77 9.39 9.12 6.80
N GLY A 78 9.31 9.01 5.47
CA GLY A 78 10.46 8.76 4.58
C GLY A 78 10.89 7.29 4.46
N ALA A 79 10.54 6.43 5.42
CA ALA A 79 10.77 4.98 5.31
C ALA A 79 9.87 4.35 4.21
N SER A 80 10.34 3.29 3.55
CA SER A 80 9.60 2.60 2.48
C SER A 80 10.00 1.12 2.45
N PHE A 81 9.02 0.22 2.55
CA PHE A 81 9.25 -1.24 2.62
C PHE A 81 8.66 -1.94 1.39
N ASN A 82 9.15 -1.59 0.19
CA ASN A 82 8.50 -1.95 -1.07
C ASN A 82 9.27 -2.97 -1.93
N ASP A 83 10.57 -3.17 -1.66
CA ASP A 83 11.50 -3.82 -2.59
C ASP A 83 12.21 -5.02 -1.93
N ALA A 84 13.07 -5.72 -2.67
CA ALA A 84 13.87 -6.83 -2.13
C ALA A 84 14.69 -6.41 -0.89
N GLU A 85 15.18 -5.17 -0.87
CA GLU A 85 15.89 -4.56 0.28
C GLU A 85 15.01 -4.38 1.52
N SER A 86 13.67 -4.44 1.37
CA SER A 86 12.77 -4.33 2.51
C SER A 86 12.90 -5.51 3.47
N GLU A 87 13.28 -6.70 2.99
CA GLU A 87 13.42 -7.86 3.87
C GLU A 87 14.58 -7.67 4.86
N GLU A 88 15.76 -7.29 4.37
CA GLU A 88 16.91 -7.00 5.25
C GLU A 88 16.63 -5.83 6.20
N GLN A 89 15.96 -4.78 5.72
CA GLN A 89 15.56 -3.66 6.56
C GLN A 89 14.60 -4.09 7.68
N LEU A 90 13.64 -4.96 7.37
CA LEU A 90 12.72 -5.51 8.36
C LEU A 90 13.45 -6.43 9.35
N GLN A 91 14.40 -7.24 8.89
CA GLN A 91 15.23 -8.05 9.77
C GLN A 91 16.09 -7.20 10.71
N LYS A 92 16.61 -6.06 10.25
CA LYS A 92 17.35 -5.10 11.10
C LYS A 92 16.47 -4.43 12.15
N LEU A 93 15.15 -4.35 11.92
CA LEU A 93 14.18 -3.73 12.83
C LEU A 93 13.72 -4.67 13.96
N VAL A 94 13.80 -5.98 13.77
CA VAL A 94 13.33 -6.96 14.76
C VAL A 94 14.48 -7.79 15.32
N SER A 95 14.42 -8.15 16.60
CA SER A 95 15.46 -8.99 17.21
C SER A 95 15.20 -10.48 16.98
N GLY A 96 16.25 -11.24 16.64
CA GLY A 96 16.23 -12.69 16.48
C GLY A 96 15.94 -13.18 15.06
N GLN A 97 15.98 -14.50 14.86
CA GLN A 97 15.73 -15.14 13.56
C GLN A 97 14.26 -15.58 13.45
N HIS A 98 13.55 -15.07 12.44
CA HIS A 98 12.11 -15.33 12.23
C HIS A 98 11.81 -15.94 10.85
N GLY A 99 12.85 -16.36 10.13
CA GLY A 99 12.76 -16.62 8.70
C GLY A 99 12.38 -15.34 7.94
N ARG A 100 11.71 -15.52 6.80
CA ARG A 100 11.35 -14.43 5.89
C ARG A 100 10.21 -13.57 6.45
N LEU A 101 10.51 -12.30 6.72
CA LEU A 101 9.56 -11.31 7.22
C LEU A 101 9.06 -10.39 6.10
N PHE A 102 7.80 -9.96 6.24
CA PHE A 102 7.17 -9.01 5.34
C PHE A 102 6.15 -8.16 6.09
N THR A 103 5.75 -7.03 5.49
CA THR A 103 4.70 -6.18 6.04
C THR A 103 3.31 -6.62 5.59
N ALA A 104 2.33 -6.57 6.48
CA ALA A 104 0.92 -6.73 6.15
C ALA A 104 0.38 -5.44 5.52
N GLY A 105 0.71 -5.27 4.25
CA GLY A 105 0.29 -4.13 3.45
C GLY A 105 1.24 -2.96 3.56
N ARG A 106 0.94 -1.91 2.79
CA ARG A 106 1.84 -0.77 2.59
C ARG A 106 1.31 0.48 3.27
N LEU A 107 2.23 1.36 3.63
CA LEU A 107 1.98 2.77 3.90
C LEU A 107 2.73 3.58 2.86
N ASP A 108 2.14 4.70 2.44
CA ASP A 108 2.81 5.67 1.59
C ASP A 108 4.12 6.14 2.25
N ARG A 109 5.10 6.54 1.43
CA ARG A 109 6.37 7.10 1.90
C ARG A 109 6.15 8.22 2.93
N TYR A 110 5.18 9.10 2.66
CA TYR A 110 4.81 10.25 3.49
C TYR A 110 3.69 9.99 4.49
N ALA A 111 3.23 8.74 4.60
CA ALA A 111 2.32 8.30 5.65
C ALA A 111 3.12 7.64 6.78
N ARG A 112 2.66 7.84 8.00
CA ARG A 112 3.26 7.28 9.22
C ARG A 112 2.29 6.31 9.88
N GLY A 113 2.76 5.62 10.90
CA GLY A 113 1.91 4.87 11.81
C GLY A 113 1.99 3.36 11.63
N LEU A 114 0.97 2.71 12.15
CA LEU A 114 0.93 1.29 12.43
C LEU A 114 1.11 0.41 11.19
N MET A 115 2.07 -0.50 11.25
CA MET A 115 2.27 -1.60 10.32
C MET A 115 2.47 -2.90 11.10
N LEU A 116 1.91 -4.00 10.61
CA LEU A 116 2.24 -5.32 11.10
C LEU A 116 3.39 -5.89 10.25
N ILE A 117 4.44 -6.38 10.90
CA ILE A 117 5.53 -7.15 10.30
C ILE A 117 5.33 -8.61 10.76
N THR A 118 5.32 -9.54 9.82
CA THR A 118 5.06 -10.95 10.10
C THR A 118 5.68 -11.88 9.06
N ASN A 119 5.83 -13.15 9.41
CA ASN A 119 6.10 -14.25 8.48
C ASN A 119 4.82 -15.09 8.21
N ASP A 120 3.69 -14.75 8.83
CA ASP A 120 2.41 -15.42 8.60
C ASP A 120 1.64 -14.78 7.43
N GLY A 121 1.67 -15.48 6.30
CA GLY A 121 0.96 -15.09 5.09
C GLY A 121 -0.57 -15.11 5.23
N ARG A 122 -1.13 -15.89 6.17
CA ARG A 122 -2.58 -15.95 6.43
C ARG A 122 -3.07 -14.61 6.96
N VAL A 123 -2.47 -14.17 8.07
CA VAL A 123 -2.78 -12.89 8.72
C VAL A 123 -2.43 -11.71 7.81
N ALA A 124 -1.31 -11.75 7.09
CA ALA A 124 -1.00 -10.67 6.15
C ALA A 124 -2.02 -10.57 5.01
N ASN A 125 -2.46 -11.69 4.45
CA ASN A 125 -3.51 -11.71 3.42
C ASN A 125 -4.84 -11.18 3.97
N LEU A 126 -5.20 -11.57 5.19
CA LEU A 126 -6.38 -11.05 5.89
C LEU A 126 -6.40 -9.52 5.94
N LEU A 127 -5.35 -8.91 6.50
CA LEU A 127 -5.32 -7.47 6.75
C LEU A 127 -5.24 -6.63 5.46
N THR A 128 -4.75 -7.22 4.38
CA THR A 128 -4.47 -6.53 3.11
C THR A 128 -5.52 -6.74 2.04
N HIS A 129 -6.13 -7.92 1.97
CA HIS A 129 -6.98 -8.28 0.84
C HIS A 129 -8.34 -7.58 0.93
N PRO A 130 -8.79 -6.84 -0.11
CA PRO A 130 -10.02 -6.03 -0.06
C PRO A 130 -11.30 -6.81 0.28
N ARG A 131 -11.35 -8.10 -0.05
CA ARG A 131 -12.48 -9.00 0.29
C ARG A 131 -12.82 -9.01 1.78
N TYR A 132 -11.80 -8.91 2.63
CA TYR A 132 -11.97 -8.97 4.08
C TYR A 132 -12.25 -7.62 4.70
N ARG A 133 -12.32 -6.54 3.91
CA ARG A 133 -12.78 -5.21 4.35
C ARG A 133 -12.27 -4.82 5.74
N VAL A 134 -10.98 -5.05 6.02
CA VAL A 134 -10.45 -4.83 7.37
C VAL A 134 -10.37 -3.32 7.60
N PRO A 135 -11.02 -2.78 8.66
CA PRO A 135 -11.06 -1.34 8.90
C PRO A 135 -9.66 -0.83 9.22
N LYS A 136 -9.29 0.28 8.59
CA LYS A 136 -8.03 0.99 8.79
C LYS A 136 -8.37 2.40 9.22
N VAL A 137 -7.96 2.76 10.43
CA VAL A 137 -8.25 4.08 10.99
C VAL A 137 -7.03 4.97 10.82
N TYR A 138 -7.26 6.12 10.19
CA TYR A 138 -6.27 7.14 9.94
C TYR A 138 -6.61 8.40 10.73
N ARG A 139 -5.59 8.98 11.34
CA ARG A 139 -5.61 10.31 11.92
C ARG A 139 -4.96 11.26 10.91
N VAL A 140 -5.76 12.14 10.33
CA VAL A 140 -5.34 13.06 9.27
C VAL A 140 -5.33 14.47 9.86
N THR A 141 -4.17 15.10 9.87
CA THR A 141 -4.05 16.50 10.30
C THR A 141 -4.05 17.40 9.08
N VAL A 142 -4.94 18.37 9.02
CA VAL A 142 -5.05 19.37 7.93
C VAL A 142 -4.81 20.79 8.44
N LYS A 143 -4.36 21.67 7.53
CA LYS A 143 -4.23 23.11 7.80
C LYS A 143 -5.61 23.73 8.06
N GLY A 144 -5.69 24.67 9.00
CA GLY A 144 -6.89 25.48 9.25
C GLY A 144 -7.93 24.79 10.11
N SER A 145 -9.02 25.52 10.36
CA SER A 145 -10.21 25.03 11.05
C SER A 145 -11.23 24.57 10.03
N VAL A 146 -11.48 23.26 9.93
CA VAL A 146 -12.47 22.71 8.99
C VAL A 146 -13.87 22.96 9.54
N VAL A 147 -14.74 23.64 8.80
CA VAL A 147 -16.16 23.79 9.20
C VAL A 147 -17.00 22.62 8.69
N SER A 148 -18.16 22.39 9.30
CA SER A 148 -19.00 21.22 8.99
C SER A 148 -19.37 21.12 7.50
N GLN A 149 -19.65 22.25 6.85
CA GLN A 149 -19.93 22.29 5.41
C GLN A 149 -18.71 21.82 4.58
N THR A 150 -17.52 22.27 4.92
CA THR A 150 -16.29 21.86 4.24
C THR A 150 -15.99 20.39 4.48
N LEU A 151 -16.25 19.89 5.69
CA LEU A 151 -16.10 18.47 6.01
C LEU A 151 -17.02 17.61 5.15
N HIS A 152 -18.30 18.01 5.02
CA HIS A 152 -19.26 17.34 4.15
C HIS A 152 -18.78 17.29 2.69
N ASN A 153 -18.23 18.40 2.19
CA ASN A 153 -17.67 18.47 0.84
C ASN A 153 -16.43 17.56 0.66
N ILE A 154 -15.58 17.45 1.67
CA ILE A 154 -14.42 16.54 1.68
C ILE A 154 -14.88 15.08 1.66
N GLU A 155 -15.82 14.69 2.54
CA GLU A 155 -16.39 13.34 2.56
C GLU A 155 -17.00 12.98 1.20
N ARG A 156 -17.74 13.92 0.61
CA ARG A 156 -18.35 13.72 -0.71
C ARG A 156 -17.30 13.53 -1.81
N ALA A 157 -16.26 14.35 -1.81
CA ALA A 157 -15.17 14.20 -2.78
C ALA A 157 -14.42 12.86 -2.58
N LEU A 158 -14.21 12.42 -1.34
CA LEU A 158 -13.63 11.11 -1.02
C LEU A 158 -14.50 9.96 -1.52
N TYR A 159 -15.81 10.04 -1.34
CA TYR A 159 -16.76 9.07 -1.87
C TYR A 159 -16.59 8.86 -3.38
N TYR A 160 -16.54 9.94 -4.15
CA TYR A 160 -16.33 9.85 -5.60
C TYR A 160 -14.93 9.36 -5.98
N ALA A 161 -13.90 9.70 -5.20
CA ALA A 161 -12.54 9.23 -5.47
C ALA A 161 -12.36 7.73 -5.21
N MET A 162 -13.09 7.17 -4.24
CA MET A 162 -13.03 5.76 -3.87
C MET A 162 -13.87 4.86 -4.78
N ASN A 163 -14.90 5.41 -5.43
CA ASN A 163 -15.83 4.65 -6.29
C ASN A 163 -16.46 3.43 -5.56
N SER A 164 -16.51 3.47 -4.24
CA SER A 164 -16.87 2.30 -3.41
C SER A 164 -17.70 2.68 -2.18
N GLY A 165 -17.69 3.95 -1.74
CA GLY A 165 -18.29 4.38 -0.47
C GLY A 165 -17.73 3.66 0.77
N ARG A 166 -16.61 2.94 0.64
CA ARG A 166 -16.06 2.04 1.67
C ARG A 166 -15.26 2.78 2.74
N PHE A 167 -15.87 3.78 3.35
CA PHE A 167 -15.33 4.52 4.49
C PHE A 167 -16.48 4.98 5.41
N GLN A 168 -16.16 5.20 6.68
CA GLN A 168 -17.10 5.79 7.64
C GLN A 168 -17.13 7.32 7.48
N PRO A 169 -18.21 8.00 7.90
CA PRO A 169 -18.19 9.44 8.12
C PRO A 169 -16.93 9.87 8.88
N ILE A 170 -16.41 11.05 8.56
CA ILE A 170 -15.24 11.58 9.27
C ILE A 170 -15.68 12.00 10.67
N GLU A 171 -15.06 11.40 11.69
CA GLU A 171 -15.38 11.59 13.11
C GLU A 171 -14.24 12.30 13.85
N ASN A 172 -14.47 12.57 15.15
CA ASN A 172 -13.46 13.02 16.11
C ASN A 172 -12.68 14.25 15.65
N GLN A 173 -13.41 15.23 15.13
CA GLN A 173 -12.84 16.48 14.70
C GLN A 173 -12.28 17.25 15.89
N ARG A 174 -10.95 17.38 15.97
CA ARG A 174 -10.27 18.19 16.98
C ARG A 174 -9.56 19.37 16.33
N ARG A 175 -9.96 20.58 16.69
CA ARG A 175 -9.29 21.82 16.24
C ARG A 175 -8.20 22.18 17.24
N VAL A 176 -6.97 22.35 16.77
CA VAL A 176 -5.80 22.67 17.61
C VAL A 176 -4.91 23.66 16.87
N ALA A 177 -4.70 24.85 17.44
CA ALA A 177 -3.72 25.84 16.98
C ALA A 177 -3.70 26.05 15.44
N GLY A 178 -4.86 26.37 14.85
CA GLY A 178 -4.97 26.61 13.41
C GLY A 178 -4.81 25.36 12.53
N LYS A 179 -4.99 24.15 13.10
CA LYS A 179 -5.06 22.87 12.41
C LYS A 179 -6.32 22.13 12.83
N THR A 180 -6.76 21.19 12.00
CA THR A 180 -7.83 20.26 12.33
C THR A 180 -7.33 18.85 12.19
N GLN A 181 -7.59 18.03 13.20
CA GLN A 181 -7.37 16.60 13.15
C GLN A 181 -8.70 15.90 12.86
N LEU A 182 -8.66 14.98 11.90
CA LEU A 182 -9.80 14.22 11.40
C LEU A 182 -9.52 12.73 11.59
N GLN A 183 -10.51 11.97 12.04
CA GLN A 183 -10.43 10.52 12.07
C GLN A 183 -11.18 9.94 10.86
N LEU A 184 -10.45 9.20 10.02
CA LEU A 184 -10.97 8.60 8.80
C LEU A 184 -10.81 7.08 8.87
N THR A 185 -11.91 6.34 8.92
CA THR A 185 -11.90 4.88 8.83
C THR A 185 -12.20 4.45 7.40
N VAL A 186 -11.28 3.73 6.75
CA VAL A 186 -11.47 3.15 5.42
C VAL A 186 -11.41 1.63 5.48
N TYR A 187 -12.15 0.95 4.61
CA TYR A 187 -12.18 -0.52 4.54
C TYR A 187 -11.35 -1.07 3.37
N GLU A 188 -10.70 -0.18 2.63
CA GLU A 188 -9.77 -0.47 1.54
C GLU A 188 -8.48 0.37 1.71
N GLY A 189 -7.70 0.57 0.64
CA GLY A 189 -6.55 1.47 0.68
C GLY A 189 -6.98 2.92 0.84
N LEU A 190 -6.22 3.72 1.59
CA LEU A 190 -6.44 5.16 1.68
C LEU A 190 -6.29 5.79 0.27
N PRO A 191 -7.25 6.62 -0.19
CA PRO A 191 -7.15 7.23 -1.52
C PRO A 191 -5.91 8.13 -1.63
N GLN A 192 -5.11 7.94 -2.69
CA GLN A 192 -4.00 8.85 -3.00
C GLN A 192 -4.48 10.30 -3.19
N ALA A 193 -5.70 10.46 -3.71
CA ALA A 193 -6.34 11.75 -3.94
C ALA A 193 -6.74 12.50 -2.64
N LEU A 194 -6.64 11.91 -1.44
CA LEU A 194 -7.01 12.58 -0.19
C LEU A 194 -6.29 13.92 -0.02
N ARG A 195 -4.99 13.99 -0.37
CA ARG A 195 -4.21 15.23 -0.27
C ARG A 195 -4.74 16.31 -1.19
N ASP A 196 -5.04 15.95 -2.44
CA ASP A 196 -5.58 16.87 -3.45
C ASP A 196 -7.00 17.33 -3.10
N ILE A 197 -7.83 16.42 -2.58
CA ILE A 197 -9.18 16.71 -2.12
C ILE A 197 -9.14 17.76 -1.01
N CYS A 198 -8.35 17.53 0.05
CA CYS A 198 -8.31 18.47 1.16
C CYS A 198 -7.67 19.81 0.74
N LEU A 199 -6.66 19.80 -0.13
CA LEU A 199 -6.03 21.02 -0.66
C LEU A 199 -7.01 21.87 -1.47
N LYS A 200 -7.89 21.24 -2.25
CA LYS A 200 -8.92 21.93 -3.05
C LYS A 200 -9.89 22.75 -2.19
N PHE A 201 -10.09 22.36 -0.93
CA PHE A 201 -10.90 23.09 0.03
C PHE A 201 -10.04 23.93 1.01
N ASP A 202 -8.85 24.35 0.58
CA ASP A 202 -7.88 25.17 1.35
C ASP A 202 -7.36 24.53 2.66
N HIS A 203 -7.54 23.22 2.82
CA HIS A 203 -7.16 22.45 3.99
C HIS A 203 -6.05 21.43 3.66
N GLY A 204 -4.90 21.90 3.19
CA GLY A 204 -3.78 21.02 2.84
C GLY A 204 -3.37 20.06 3.97
N VAL A 205 -3.23 18.76 3.63
CA VAL A 205 -2.85 17.70 4.58
C VAL A 205 -1.43 17.89 5.09
N LYS A 206 -1.27 17.91 6.41
CA LYS A 206 0.01 18.03 7.12
C LYS A 206 0.56 16.70 7.59
N SER A 207 -0.30 15.78 8.03
CA SER A 207 0.12 14.41 8.39
C SER A 207 -0.99 13.41 8.11
N ILE A 208 -0.58 12.17 7.82
CA ILE A 208 -1.44 11.01 7.71
C ILE A 208 -0.81 9.93 8.59
N ASP A 209 -1.52 9.57 9.66
CA ASP A 209 -1.03 8.62 10.65
C ASP A 209 -2.03 7.46 10.72
N ARG A 210 -1.64 6.25 10.29
CA ARG A 210 -2.48 5.06 10.49
C ARG A 210 -2.39 4.64 11.95
N VAL A 211 -3.48 4.75 12.70
CA VAL A 211 -3.48 4.49 14.15
C VAL A 211 -4.06 3.12 14.50
N ARG A 212 -4.85 2.51 13.61
CA ARG A 212 -5.46 1.19 13.85
C ARG A 212 -5.62 0.40 12.56
N VAL A 213 -5.43 -0.92 12.62
CA VAL A 213 -5.72 -1.87 11.54
C VAL A 213 -6.39 -3.10 12.12
N GLY A 214 -7.67 -3.31 11.78
CA GLY A 214 -8.47 -4.40 12.36
C GLY A 214 -8.46 -4.30 13.90
N PRO A 215 -8.11 -5.38 14.62
CA PRO A 215 -8.04 -5.38 16.08
C PRO A 215 -6.77 -4.73 16.64
N LEU A 216 -5.80 -4.35 15.80
CA LEU A 216 -4.50 -3.84 16.24
C LEU A 216 -4.50 -2.32 16.31
N ASP A 217 -4.12 -1.77 17.46
CA ASP A 217 -4.01 -0.33 17.71
C ASP A 217 -2.55 0.10 17.94
N ILE A 218 -2.22 1.33 17.56
CA ILE A 218 -0.89 1.91 17.73
C ILE A 218 -0.57 2.23 19.19
N GLY A 219 -1.58 2.45 20.02
CA GLY A 219 -1.44 2.79 21.43
C GLY A 219 -0.52 3.99 21.65
N SER A 220 0.44 3.82 22.55
CA SER A 220 1.45 4.83 22.92
C SER A 220 2.75 4.74 22.12
N MET A 221 2.80 3.93 21.06
CA MET A 221 4.05 3.72 20.31
C MET A 221 4.56 5.03 19.69
N THR A 222 5.83 5.32 19.90
CA THR A 222 6.50 6.49 19.32
C THR A 222 6.92 6.24 17.87
N PRO A 223 7.08 7.28 17.03
CA PRO A 223 7.51 7.10 15.64
C PRO A 223 8.85 6.35 15.55
N GLY A 224 8.93 5.34 14.69
CA GLY A 224 10.09 4.47 14.52
C GLY A 224 10.07 3.23 15.42
N GLU A 225 9.27 3.22 16.49
CA GLU A 225 9.22 2.12 17.45
C GLU A 225 8.77 0.81 16.80
N VAL A 226 9.38 -0.29 17.26
CA VAL A 226 9.05 -1.66 16.87
C VAL A 226 8.91 -2.49 18.14
N ARG A 227 7.84 -3.27 18.24
CA ARG A 227 7.63 -4.19 19.37
C ARG A 227 6.93 -5.47 18.94
N LYS A 228 7.13 -6.55 19.68
CA LYS A 228 6.30 -7.76 19.53
C LYS A 228 4.85 -7.44 19.89
N LEU A 229 3.92 -8.13 19.24
CA LEU A 229 2.55 -8.15 19.73
C LEU A 229 2.51 -8.81 21.11
N ARG A 230 1.67 -8.30 21.98
CA ARG A 230 1.35 -8.91 23.27
C ARG A 230 0.45 -10.14 23.05
N GLY A 231 0.37 -11.02 24.05
CA GLY A 231 -0.43 -12.25 23.94
C GLY A 231 -1.91 -12.00 23.66
N ASP A 232 -2.51 -10.99 24.31
CA ASP A 232 -3.87 -10.51 24.07
C ASP A 232 -4.08 -10.03 22.63
N GLU A 233 -3.12 -9.29 22.08
CA GLU A 233 -3.17 -8.79 20.70
C GLU A 233 -3.07 -9.93 19.68
N ILE A 234 -2.24 -10.95 19.96
CA ILE A 234 -2.12 -12.14 19.11
C ILE A 234 -3.44 -12.93 19.11
N VAL A 235 -4.02 -13.17 20.30
CA VAL A 235 -5.32 -13.87 20.41
C VAL A 235 -6.40 -13.11 19.66
N ALA A 236 -6.50 -11.79 19.84
CA ALA A 236 -7.46 -10.96 19.12
C ALA A 236 -7.23 -10.98 17.60
N LEU A 237 -5.98 -10.94 17.14
CA LEU A 237 -5.63 -10.98 15.73
C LEU A 237 -5.98 -12.32 15.07
N LEU A 238 -5.71 -13.44 15.75
CA LEU A 238 -6.02 -14.77 15.25
C LEU A 238 -7.52 -15.05 15.26
N ALA A 239 -8.22 -14.69 16.34
CA ALA A 239 -9.68 -14.78 16.38
C ALA A 239 -10.31 -13.94 15.25
N TYR A 240 -9.80 -12.72 15.02
CA TYR A 240 -10.25 -11.89 13.91
C TYR A 240 -9.98 -12.53 12.54
N ALA A 241 -8.86 -13.26 12.39
CA ALA A 241 -8.56 -14.01 11.17
C ALA A 241 -9.53 -15.17 10.94
N ASP A 242 -9.83 -15.92 11.98
CA ASP A 242 -10.70 -17.09 11.90
C ASP A 242 -12.15 -16.68 11.57
N GLU A 243 -12.65 -15.62 12.19
CA GLU A 243 -13.96 -15.03 11.87
C GLU A 243 -14.05 -14.52 10.42
N ALA A 244 -12.95 -13.95 9.91
CA ALA A 244 -12.90 -13.45 8.54
C ALA A 244 -12.91 -14.57 7.50
N GLU A 245 -12.16 -15.64 7.76
CA GLU A 245 -12.09 -16.81 6.87
C GLU A 245 -13.40 -17.58 6.87
N ALA A 246 -14.09 -17.61 8.01
CA ALA A 246 -15.44 -18.15 8.10
C ALA A 246 -16.53 -17.24 7.48
N GLY A 247 -16.18 -16.04 7.02
CA GLY A 247 -17.14 -15.08 6.45
C GLY A 247 -18.12 -14.51 7.48
N ARG A 248 -17.80 -14.60 8.77
CA ARG A 248 -18.64 -14.14 9.89
C ARG A 248 -18.36 -12.73 10.34
N LEU A 249 -17.28 -12.10 9.84
CA LEU A 249 -17.04 -10.69 10.13
C LEU A 249 -18.18 -9.83 9.56
N ASN A 250 -18.91 -9.17 10.46
CA ASN A 250 -19.96 -8.25 10.08
C ASN A 250 -19.37 -6.92 9.63
N TYR A 251 -19.32 -6.71 8.31
CA TYR A 251 -18.77 -5.50 7.69
C TYR A 251 -19.85 -4.45 7.38
N GLU A 252 -21.11 -4.69 7.74
CA GLU A 252 -22.22 -4.11 7.00
C GLU A 252 -22.63 -2.68 7.36
N LYS A 253 -22.24 -2.05 8.48
CA LYS A 253 -22.65 -0.65 8.72
C LYS A 253 -21.87 0.16 9.77
N PRO A 254 -21.77 1.50 9.59
CA PRO A 254 -22.24 2.29 8.46
C PRO A 254 -21.05 2.73 7.58
N LEU A 255 -20.97 2.14 6.40
CA LEU A 255 -20.35 2.81 5.25
C LEU A 255 -21.14 4.07 4.95
N ILE A 256 -20.51 5.11 4.41
CA ILE A 256 -21.23 6.33 4.06
C ILE A 256 -22.37 6.00 3.08
N ASP A 257 -23.60 6.39 3.44
CA ASP A 257 -24.76 6.17 2.58
C ASP A 257 -24.63 7.03 1.32
N PRO A 258 -24.68 6.45 0.10
CA PRO A 258 -24.75 7.22 -1.13
C PRO A 258 -25.86 8.27 -1.15
N ALA A 259 -27.00 8.00 -0.48
CA ALA A 259 -28.12 8.94 -0.38
C ALA A 259 -27.78 10.22 0.41
N ARG A 260 -26.70 10.20 1.23
CA ARG A 260 -26.15 11.38 1.91
C ARG A 260 -25.68 12.45 0.91
N PHE A 261 -25.32 12.05 -0.31
CA PHE A 261 -24.83 12.94 -1.36
C PHE A 261 -25.85 12.98 -2.51
N LYS A 262 -26.90 13.79 -2.38
CA LYS A 262 -27.92 13.94 -3.43
C LYS A 262 -27.29 14.34 -4.78
N ARG A 263 -27.81 13.78 -5.87
CA ARG A 263 -27.44 14.16 -7.25
C ARG A 263 -27.87 15.61 -7.51
N GLY A 264 -26.93 16.50 -7.84
CA GLY A 264 -27.24 17.86 -8.33
C GLY A 264 -26.40 18.98 -7.74
N GLU A 265 -25.80 18.79 -6.57
CA GLU A 265 -24.81 19.75 -6.07
C GLU A 265 -23.53 19.59 -6.92
N GLU A 266 -22.95 20.65 -7.46
CA GLU A 266 -21.74 20.54 -8.28
C GLU A 266 -20.50 20.44 -7.38
N THR A 267 -19.78 19.33 -7.43
CA THR A 267 -18.38 19.30 -6.98
C THR A 267 -17.53 19.51 -8.22
N GLY A 268 -16.69 20.54 -8.25
CA GLY A 268 -15.75 20.80 -9.35
C GLY A 268 -14.66 19.75 -9.53
N PHE A 269 -14.90 18.48 -9.17
CA PHE A 269 -13.99 17.36 -9.34
C PHE A 269 -14.40 16.63 -10.63
N LYS A 270 -13.96 17.16 -11.77
CA LYS A 270 -14.23 16.52 -13.07
C LYS A 270 -13.41 15.23 -13.18
N ARG A 271 -14.13 14.12 -13.39
CA ARG A 271 -13.57 12.78 -13.63
C ARG A 271 -12.59 12.83 -14.81
N LYS A 272 -11.31 12.51 -14.58
CA LYS A 272 -10.36 12.27 -15.69
C LYS A 272 -10.80 10.96 -16.37
N LYS A 273 -11.44 11.04 -17.54
CA LYS A 273 -11.71 9.86 -18.37
C LYS A 273 -10.37 9.35 -18.87
N THR A 274 -9.89 8.23 -18.35
CA THR A 274 -8.88 7.41 -19.01
C THR A 274 -9.51 6.85 -20.28
N GLY A 275 -9.20 7.48 -21.42
CA GLY A 275 -9.65 7.00 -22.72
C GLY A 275 -8.93 5.71 -23.06
N THR A 276 -9.66 4.60 -23.06
CA THR A 276 -9.26 3.42 -23.82
C THR A 276 -9.20 3.85 -25.29
N ARG A 277 -7.98 3.89 -25.85
CA ARG A 277 -7.77 4.05 -27.29
C ARG A 277 -8.35 2.81 -27.98
N GLY A 278 -9.64 2.88 -28.31
CA GLY A 278 -10.26 1.97 -29.26
C GLY A 278 -9.69 2.25 -30.64
N THR A 279 -9.08 1.22 -31.22
CA THR A 279 -8.67 1.17 -32.62
C THR A 279 -9.88 1.48 -33.50
N LYS A 280 -9.86 2.61 -34.21
CA LYS A 280 -10.87 2.90 -35.23
C LYS A 280 -10.48 2.19 -36.51
N ASP A 281 -11.31 1.21 -36.85
CA ASP A 281 -11.37 0.60 -38.16
C ASP A 281 -11.58 1.65 -39.26
N VAL A 282 -10.87 1.42 -40.35
CA VAL A 282 -10.93 2.17 -41.60
C VAL A 282 -12.17 1.72 -42.35
N GLY A 283 -13.10 2.64 -42.61
CA GLY A 283 -14.37 2.34 -43.29
C GLY A 283 -14.90 3.50 -44.13
N GLN A 284 -14.39 3.57 -45.36
CA GLN A 284 -15.00 4.07 -46.61
C GLN A 284 -15.91 5.32 -46.59
N LYS A 285 -15.38 6.39 -47.20
CA LYS A 285 -16.12 7.53 -47.75
C LYS A 285 -17.10 7.05 -48.84
N LYS A 286 -18.36 7.45 -48.74
CA LYS A 286 -19.24 7.65 -49.91
C LYS A 286 -19.71 9.09 -49.95
N THR A 287 -19.48 9.67 -51.11
CA THR A 287 -19.88 10.98 -51.59
C THR A 287 -21.39 11.02 -51.84
N SER A 288 -22.02 12.16 -51.57
CA SER A 288 -23.09 12.66 -52.44
C SER A 288 -23.21 14.17 -52.27
N ALA A 289 -23.06 14.84 -53.40
CA ALA A 289 -23.30 16.25 -53.59
C ALA A 289 -24.80 16.54 -53.51
N ARG A 290 -25.16 17.73 -53.04
CA ARG A 290 -26.38 18.40 -53.50
C ARG A 290 -26.18 19.91 -53.60
N VAL A 291 -26.83 20.43 -54.62
CA VAL A 291 -26.57 21.66 -55.36
C VAL A 291 -27.26 22.88 -54.73
N ARG A 292 -26.59 24.01 -54.96
CA ARG A 292 -26.86 25.44 -54.82
C ARG A 292 -28.27 25.95 -55.22
N ALA A 293 -28.78 26.96 -54.50
CA ALA A 293 -29.58 28.11 -55.00
C ALA A 293 -29.63 29.19 -53.89
N GLN A 294 -28.82 30.27 -53.96
CA GLN A 294 -29.11 31.62 -54.47
C GLN A 294 -30.24 32.40 -53.77
N GLY A 295 -29.89 33.56 -53.17
CA GLY A 295 -30.83 34.58 -52.69
C GLY A 295 -30.16 35.76 -51.97
N LYS A 296 -29.89 36.83 -52.76
CA LYS A 296 -29.58 38.27 -52.51
C LYS A 296 -29.90 38.81 -51.09
N GLY A 297 -29.22 39.80 -50.49
CA GLY A 297 -28.25 40.81 -50.94
C GLY A 297 -27.71 41.67 -49.76
N LYS A 298 -26.80 42.61 -50.07
CA LYS A 298 -26.18 43.64 -49.21
C LYS A 298 -26.76 45.02 -49.62
N PRO A 299 -26.73 46.10 -48.81
CA PRO A 299 -25.50 46.86 -48.45
C PRO A 299 -25.48 47.37 -46.99
N ARG A 300 -24.34 47.49 -46.28
CA ARG A 300 -23.37 48.61 -46.17
C ARG A 300 -23.92 49.99 -45.75
N SER A 301 -23.67 50.36 -44.49
CA SER A 301 -23.17 51.66 -43.98
C SER A 301 -22.68 51.37 -42.54
N GLY A 302 -21.60 51.89 -41.95
CA GLY A 302 -20.69 52.95 -42.33
C GLY A 302 -20.67 54.02 -41.24
N GLU A 303 -19.94 53.84 -40.13
CA GLU A 303 -19.32 55.00 -39.46
C GLU A 303 -18.16 54.62 -38.50
N LYS A 304 -17.08 55.37 -38.67
CA LYS A 304 -15.86 55.42 -37.86
C LYS A 304 -15.94 56.66 -36.96
N ARG A 305 -15.36 56.59 -35.76
CA ARG A 305 -14.56 57.62 -35.01
C ARG A 305 -14.61 57.27 -33.50
N SER A 306 -13.70 57.65 -32.62
CA SER A 306 -12.23 57.74 -32.59
C SER A 306 -11.84 58.15 -31.15
N ARG A 307 -10.87 57.45 -30.55
CA ARG A 307 -9.81 57.90 -29.60
C ARG A 307 -10.13 58.66 -28.29
N GLY A 308 -9.91 57.96 -27.15
CA GLY A 308 -9.09 58.33 -25.95
C GLY A 308 -9.53 59.48 -25.01
N PRO A 309 -8.83 59.77 -23.89
CA PRO A 309 -7.88 58.97 -23.07
C PRO A 309 -8.18 59.02 -21.53
N ARG A 310 -7.28 58.43 -20.72
CA ARG A 310 -7.21 58.38 -19.23
C ARG A 310 -7.32 59.76 -18.53
N PRO A 311 -7.52 59.76 -17.20
CA PRO A 311 -6.68 60.62 -16.34
C PRO A 311 -6.05 59.88 -15.15
N GLU A 312 -4.79 60.24 -14.88
CA GLU A 312 -4.19 60.32 -13.55
C GLU A 312 -4.39 61.75 -13.03
N ARG A 313 -4.52 61.96 -11.70
CA ARG A 313 -3.94 63.13 -11.04
C ARG A 313 -3.73 62.94 -9.54
N ASP A 314 -2.57 63.45 -9.18
CA ASP A 314 -1.81 63.59 -7.95
C ASP A 314 -2.38 64.51 -6.83
N THR A 315 -1.69 64.39 -5.68
CA THR A 315 -1.25 65.41 -4.69
C THR A 315 -2.13 65.95 -3.54
N ASP A 316 -1.68 65.58 -2.33
CA ASP A 316 -1.07 66.46 -1.28
C ASP A 316 -1.95 67.16 -0.21
N ARG A 317 -1.69 66.78 1.07
CA ARG A 317 -1.64 67.65 2.28
C ARG A 317 -1.31 66.82 3.54
N GLY A 318 -0.15 67.06 4.16
CA GLY A 318 0.09 66.85 5.62
C GLY A 318 -0.03 68.18 6.39
N PRO A 319 0.56 68.36 7.60
CA PRO A 319 0.77 67.46 8.76
C PRO A 319 0.49 68.16 10.14
N ARG A 320 0.95 67.55 11.27
CA ARG A 320 1.13 68.04 12.69
C ARG A 320 0.04 67.62 13.70
N ARG A 321 0.27 67.34 15.01
CA ARG A 321 1.42 67.40 15.97
C ARG A 321 1.01 66.59 17.25
N GLU A 322 1.88 65.80 17.87
CA GLU A 322 2.62 66.01 19.15
C GLU A 322 1.84 65.97 20.49
N GLY A 323 2.44 65.24 21.45
CA GLY A 323 2.30 65.39 22.90
C GLY A 323 1.59 64.22 23.61
N GLU A 324 2.03 63.62 24.72
CA GLU A 324 3.12 63.85 25.67
C GLU A 324 3.32 62.55 26.52
N ARG A 325 4.55 62.28 26.94
CA ARG A 325 4.86 61.49 28.16
C ARG A 325 5.09 62.50 29.30
N PRO A 326 4.99 62.12 30.60
CA PRO A 326 6.21 61.79 31.35
C PRO A 326 6.01 60.70 32.47
N ARG A 327 7.00 59.80 32.72
CA ARG A 327 8.03 59.75 33.82
C ARG A 327 7.45 59.38 35.22
N ALA A 328 8.09 58.69 36.17
CA ALA A 328 9.45 58.17 36.39
C ALA A 328 9.48 57.22 37.62
N GLY A 329 10.56 56.41 37.72
CA GLY A 329 11.28 55.98 38.96
C GLY A 329 10.58 55.00 39.92
N GLY A 330 11.22 54.03 40.59
CA GLY A 330 12.62 53.64 40.68
C GLY A 330 12.82 52.67 41.86
N ARG A 331 13.80 51.76 41.72
CA ARG A 331 14.59 51.00 42.73
C ARG A 331 13.91 49.99 43.69
N GLY A 332 14.49 48.77 43.69
CA GLY A 332 14.42 47.80 44.80
C GLY A 332 14.62 46.34 44.37
N LYS A 333 15.82 45.78 44.58
CA LYS A 333 16.16 44.34 44.60
C LYS A 333 16.27 43.89 46.08
N PRO A 334 16.45 42.61 46.48
CA PRO A 334 16.67 41.37 45.69
C PRO A 334 15.98 40.07 46.21
N GLY A 335 16.12 38.98 45.44
CA GLY A 335 16.02 37.57 45.87
C GLY A 335 15.07 36.74 44.99
N GLY A 336 15.39 35.57 44.42
CA GLY A 336 16.59 34.73 44.39
C GLY A 336 16.28 33.42 43.63
N ARG A 337 17.35 32.79 43.10
CA ARG A 337 17.51 31.37 42.64
C ARG A 337 16.70 30.91 41.40
N GLY A 338 17.25 30.17 40.43
CA GLY A 338 18.60 29.65 40.21
C GLY A 338 18.67 28.66 39.03
N LYS A 339 19.84 28.69 38.33
CA LYS A 339 20.50 27.70 37.45
C LYS A 339 19.98 27.41 36.02
N PRO A 340 20.91 27.48 35.05
CA PRO A 340 21.19 26.33 34.19
C PRO A 340 22.69 25.96 34.10
N GLY A 341 22.93 24.66 33.84
CA GLY A 341 23.93 24.08 32.93
C GLY A 341 25.42 24.46 32.95
N GLY A 342 26.28 23.44 33.12
CA GLY A 342 27.50 23.29 32.30
C GLY A 342 28.85 23.35 33.02
N SER A 343 29.39 22.20 33.44
CA SER A 343 30.80 21.99 33.80
C SER A 343 31.33 20.81 32.97
N ARG A 344 32.18 21.00 31.96
CA ARG A 344 33.66 21.01 32.03
C ARG A 344 34.21 19.99 33.04
N GLY A 345 34.62 18.84 32.52
CA GLY A 345 35.40 17.82 33.25
C GLY A 345 36.91 18.11 33.20
N PRO A 346 37.69 17.68 34.20
CA PRO A 346 39.13 17.86 34.25
C PRO A 346 39.93 16.66 33.72
N ARG A 347 41.18 16.94 33.32
CA ARG A 347 42.27 15.98 33.08
C ARG A 347 42.69 15.30 34.39
N ARG A 348 43.11 14.04 34.32
CA ARG A 348 44.32 13.52 34.99
C ARG A 348 44.79 12.17 34.42
N GLU A 349 46.08 11.95 34.61
CA GLU A 349 47.00 10.97 34.02
C GLU A 349 46.81 9.53 34.52
N GLY A 350 47.41 8.56 33.81
CA GLY A 350 47.58 7.18 34.28
C GLY A 350 48.03 6.24 33.16
N GLU A 351 49.20 5.65 33.32
CA GLU A 351 50.02 4.88 32.39
C GLU A 351 49.42 3.52 31.94
N GLY A 352 49.91 2.98 30.81
CA GLY A 352 49.66 1.59 30.44
C GLY A 352 50.15 1.20 29.04
N ARG A 353 51.27 0.49 29.01
CA ARG A 353 52.05 -0.02 27.86
C ARG A 353 51.26 -0.97 26.94
N GLY A 354 51.69 -1.12 25.69
CA GLY A 354 51.31 -2.28 24.86
C GLY A 354 51.57 -2.11 23.37
N GLU A 355 52.58 -2.81 22.87
CA GLU A 355 53.17 -2.77 21.54
C GLU A 355 52.25 -3.27 20.40
N GLY A 356 52.61 -2.94 19.15
CA GLY A 356 52.16 -3.72 17.98
C GLY A 356 51.85 -2.94 16.70
N ARG A 357 52.81 -2.19 16.15
CA ARG A 357 52.80 -1.79 14.73
C ARG A 357 53.83 -2.61 13.96
N GLY A 358 53.37 -3.38 12.98
CA GLY A 358 54.19 -3.99 11.93
C GLY A 358 53.62 -3.65 10.54
N PRO A 359 54.45 -3.54 9.49
CA PRO A 359 54.25 -2.54 8.43
C PRO A 359 53.75 -3.09 7.09
N ARG A 360 53.27 -2.16 6.26
CA ARG A 360 53.07 -2.33 4.81
C ARG A 360 54.41 -2.60 4.10
N ARG A 361 54.42 -3.50 3.12
CA ARG A 361 55.34 -3.46 1.98
C ARG A 361 54.64 -3.86 0.68
N GLU A 362 55.11 -3.19 -0.36
CA GLU A 362 54.74 -3.23 -1.77
C GLU A 362 55.26 -4.49 -2.49
N GLY A 363 54.69 -4.75 -3.67
CA GLY A 363 55.47 -5.08 -4.86
C GLY A 363 55.58 -6.56 -5.26
N GLY A 364 55.01 -6.91 -6.42
CA GLY A 364 55.33 -8.15 -7.13
C GLY A 364 54.34 -8.51 -8.23
N ARG A 365 54.59 -8.05 -9.47
CA ARG A 365 54.10 -8.72 -10.70
C ARG A 365 54.95 -9.98 -10.94
N PRO A 366 54.45 -10.95 -11.73
CA PRO A 366 54.88 -10.97 -13.14
C PRO A 366 53.78 -11.29 -14.17
N ASP A 367 54.00 -10.81 -15.39
CA ASP A 367 53.43 -11.26 -16.67
C ASP A 367 53.81 -12.76 -16.92
N ALA A 368 53.30 -13.59 -17.84
CA ALA A 368 52.53 -13.44 -19.06
C ALA A 368 52.07 -14.85 -19.57
N ARG A 369 51.18 -14.84 -20.58
CA ARG A 369 51.00 -15.82 -21.69
C ARG A 369 50.23 -17.15 -21.45
N GLY A 370 49.20 -17.34 -22.28
CA GLY A 370 48.68 -18.67 -22.66
C GLY A 370 47.20 -18.73 -23.07
N LYS A 371 46.84 -18.26 -24.28
CA LYS A 371 45.64 -18.71 -25.03
C LYS A 371 46.01 -19.96 -25.85
N PRO A 372 45.08 -20.90 -26.16
CA PRO A 372 44.18 -20.80 -27.33
C PRO A 372 42.72 -21.30 -27.03
N THR A 373 41.63 -20.70 -27.54
CA THR A 373 40.93 -20.93 -28.85
C THR A 373 40.88 -22.41 -29.28
N GLY A 374 39.79 -23.06 -29.67
CA GLY A 374 38.41 -22.72 -30.01
C GLY A 374 37.77 -23.98 -30.66
N GLY A 375 36.46 -23.99 -30.93
CA GLY A 375 35.83 -25.06 -31.71
C GLY A 375 34.31 -24.92 -31.84
N ARG A 376 33.84 -24.52 -33.02
CA ARG A 376 32.42 -24.40 -33.43
C ARG A 376 31.98 -25.64 -34.23
N GLY A 377 30.79 -26.18 -33.92
CA GLY A 377 29.79 -26.82 -34.81
C GLY A 377 30.20 -28.04 -35.67
N PRO A 378 29.27 -28.73 -36.38
CA PRO A 378 27.91 -28.33 -36.76
C PRO A 378 26.77 -29.39 -36.65
N GLN A 379 25.53 -28.87 -36.81
CA GLN A 379 24.29 -29.42 -37.41
C GLN A 379 23.95 -30.93 -37.44
N GLY A 380 22.69 -31.23 -37.07
CA GLY A 380 21.94 -32.40 -37.55
C GLY A 380 20.46 -32.38 -37.12
N LYS A 381 19.54 -32.08 -38.06
CA LYS A 381 18.10 -32.37 -37.96
C LYS A 381 17.86 -33.86 -38.26
N PRO A 382 16.71 -34.41 -37.87
CA PRO A 382 15.81 -34.87 -38.94
C PRO A 382 14.35 -34.45 -38.75
N ARG A 383 13.69 -34.30 -39.90
CA ARG A 383 12.24 -34.26 -40.06
C ARG A 383 11.70 -35.70 -40.06
N GLY A 384 10.57 -35.93 -39.41
CA GLY A 384 9.73 -37.12 -39.58
C GLY A 384 8.25 -36.73 -39.57
N ARG A 385 7.58 -36.93 -40.70
CA ARG A 385 6.11 -36.89 -40.88
C ARG A 385 5.50 -38.22 -40.43
N GLY A 386 4.23 -38.21 -40.03
CA GLY A 386 3.35 -39.40 -40.06
C GLY A 386 2.31 -39.38 -38.93
N THR A 387 1.04 -39.04 -39.21
CA THR A 387 -0.12 -39.97 -39.27
C THR A 387 -0.47 -40.62 -37.93
N GLY A 388 -1.66 -40.54 -37.33
CA GLY A 388 -2.96 -40.01 -37.72
C GLY A 388 -3.93 -40.16 -36.54
N SER A 389 -5.08 -39.47 -36.61
CA SER A 389 -6.26 -39.79 -35.80
C SER A 389 -6.87 -41.13 -36.23
N PRO A 390 -7.53 -41.84 -35.31
CA PRO A 390 -8.98 -42.03 -35.43
C PRO A 390 -9.68 -41.72 -34.10
N GLY A 391 -10.82 -41.02 -34.08
CA GLY A 391 -12.15 -41.64 -34.11
C GLY A 391 -12.44 -42.30 -32.74
N GLY A 392 -13.27 -41.76 -31.84
CA GLY A 392 -14.66 -41.39 -32.05
C GLY A 392 -15.57 -42.62 -31.93
N ARG A 393 -16.18 -42.84 -30.76
CA ARG A 393 -17.54 -43.40 -30.49
C ARG A 393 -17.59 -44.09 -29.12
N GLY A 394 -18.66 -43.83 -28.37
CA GLY A 394 -19.01 -44.63 -27.19
C GLY A 394 -19.97 -43.96 -26.20
N LYS A 395 -21.14 -43.50 -26.65
CA LYS A 395 -22.30 -43.35 -25.75
C LYS A 395 -22.81 -44.75 -25.39
N PRO A 396 -23.37 -44.92 -24.19
CA PRO A 396 -24.59 -45.70 -24.06
C PRO A 396 -25.76 -44.83 -23.56
N GLN A 397 -26.85 -44.86 -24.31
CA GLN A 397 -28.21 -44.68 -23.80
C GLN A 397 -28.45 -45.78 -22.74
N GLY A 398 -29.02 -45.51 -21.57
CA GLY A 398 -30.45 -45.29 -21.39
C GLY A 398 -31.11 -46.58 -20.92
N ARG A 399 -31.72 -46.55 -19.72
CA ARG A 399 -32.70 -47.46 -19.09
C ARG A 399 -32.54 -47.25 -17.57
N GLY A 400 -33.53 -46.96 -16.74
CA GLY A 400 -34.96 -46.81 -16.86
C GLY A 400 -35.47 -46.47 -15.46
N ARG A 401 -36.45 -45.55 -15.35
CA ARG A 401 -37.35 -45.43 -14.20
C ARG A 401 -38.22 -46.70 -14.13
N PRO A 402 -38.75 -47.12 -12.96
CA PRO A 402 -40.08 -46.65 -12.55
C PRO A 402 -40.22 -46.56 -11.00
N PRO A 403 -41.41 -46.56 -10.38
CA PRO A 403 -42.01 -45.33 -9.86
C PRO A 403 -42.38 -45.37 -8.35
N GLY A 404 -42.82 -44.19 -7.89
CA GLY A 404 -43.69 -43.86 -6.76
C GLY A 404 -44.07 -44.91 -5.69
N GLY A 405 -43.89 -44.50 -4.43
CA GLY A 405 -44.53 -45.13 -3.26
C GLY A 405 -44.45 -44.26 -1.99
N ARG A 406 -45.35 -43.29 -1.85
CA ARG A 406 -45.94 -42.84 -0.56
C ARG A 406 -47.46 -43.07 -0.73
N PRO A 407 -48.28 -43.37 0.30
CA PRO A 407 -48.23 -42.78 1.65
C PRO A 407 -48.70 -43.68 2.83
N ARG A 408 -48.63 -43.14 4.06
CA ARG A 408 -49.56 -43.23 5.24
C ARG A 408 -48.71 -43.16 6.52
N ARG A 409 -48.73 -42.08 7.33
CA ARG A 409 -49.71 -41.58 8.32
C ARG A 409 -50.02 -42.57 9.46
N LYS A 410 -49.73 -42.07 10.68
CA LYS A 410 -50.25 -42.40 12.02
C LYS A 410 -49.92 -43.83 12.49
N ASP A 411 -49.39 -44.03 13.70
CA ASP A 411 -49.73 -43.40 14.98
C ASP A 411 -48.54 -42.79 15.75
#